data_AF-A0AAN0Z7U7-F1
#
_entry.id   AF-A0AAN0Z7U7-F1
#
_cell.length_a   1.000
_cell.length_b   1.000
_cell.length_c   1.000
_cell.angle_alpha   90.00
_cell.angle_beta   90.00
_cell.angle_gamma   90.00
#
_symmetry.space_group_name_H-M   'P 1'
#
loop_
_entity.id
_entity.type
_entity.pdbx_description
1 polymer ?
#
loop_
_entity_poly.entity_id
_entity_poly.type
_entity_poly.pdbx_seq_one_letter_code
_entity_poly.pdbx_strand_id
1 'polypeptide(L)'
;MNAFTRGLLVAAAVVSMGGAAAANAVAAEPASTPAAPTVYPAVERLLADLRTRSTPGQYAAVAGAIHASAALAGQLNELVDAGLLTRIAVDSGEPALGRTSGALRNGSVWILTPAFVDSQAPRRLSHVVHDGDILPDNMVFALGYMAWRAKHDTDLGREAAALRASGDSPDEKKRRWIELNTRIDAGGFIQGWNDTVDAATAQHGGQPVGIAQVVPMLMNLRYRGPLIKAIQATPPLRVTATTFSFDTASIDALALALKGSGVIDIEPFNAAR
;
A
#
# COMPACT_ATOMS: atom_id res chain seq x y z
N MET A 1 10.08 41.24 29.82
CA MET A 1 10.52 39.84 30.01
C MET A 1 9.46 38.95 29.35
N ASN A 2 9.52 38.83 28.02
CA ASN A 2 10.16 37.74 27.26
C ASN A 2 9.48 36.38 27.54
N ALA A 3 8.89 35.65 26.60
CA ALA A 3 8.80 35.82 25.16
C ALA A 3 7.59 35.01 24.63
N PHE A 4 6.64 35.70 24.02
CA PHE A 4 5.70 35.16 23.04
C PHE A 4 6.32 35.40 21.66
N THR A 5 6.97 34.42 21.05
CA THR A 5 7.45 34.53 19.64
C THR A 5 7.79 33.17 19.05
N ARG A 6 7.51 33.01 17.73
CA ARG A 6 7.69 31.87 16.79
C ARG A 6 6.38 31.09 16.58
N GLY A 7 5.48 31.44 15.64
CA GLY A 7 5.64 32.01 14.28
C GLY A 7 5.76 30.84 13.30
N LEU A 8 4.71 30.38 12.60
CA LEU A 8 3.88 31.03 11.57
C LEU A 8 4.70 31.76 10.51
N LEU A 9 5.48 31.02 9.71
CA LEU A 9 6.13 31.53 8.49
C LEU A 9 6.34 30.38 7.49
N VAL A 10 5.36 30.14 6.61
CA VAL A 10 5.65 29.72 5.22
C VAL A 10 4.57 30.37 4.34
N ALA A 11 4.77 31.64 4.01
CA ALA A 11 4.03 32.34 2.98
C ALA A 11 5.03 33.05 2.06
N ALA A 12 4.88 32.76 0.76
CA ALA A 12 5.20 33.60 -0.38
C ALA A 12 6.52 34.39 -0.41
N ALA A 13 7.42 33.98 -1.30
CA ALA A 13 8.38 34.88 -1.91
C ALA A 13 8.43 34.63 -3.43
N VAL A 14 7.59 35.36 -4.16
CA VAL A 14 7.78 35.69 -5.57
C VAL A 14 7.82 37.22 -5.61
N VAL A 15 8.89 37.79 -6.19
CA VAL A 15 8.89 38.86 -7.20
C VAL A 15 10.26 39.55 -7.28
N SER A 16 10.75 39.58 -8.54
CA SER A 16 11.59 40.60 -9.19
C SER A 16 13.07 40.74 -8.81
N MET A 17 13.93 40.23 -9.70
CA MET A 17 14.98 41.05 -10.30
C MET A 17 14.94 40.87 -11.82
N GLY A 18 14.66 41.96 -12.53
CA GLY A 18 14.84 42.05 -13.98
C GLY A 18 16.28 42.41 -14.33
N GLY A 19 16.79 41.84 -15.42
CA GLY A 19 18.04 42.25 -16.04
C GLY A 19 18.61 41.21 -17.01
N ALA A 20 18.67 41.60 -18.28
CA ALA A 20 19.33 40.96 -19.43
C ALA A 20 18.61 39.77 -20.11
N ALA A 21 17.99 40.10 -21.24
CA ALA A 21 17.57 39.16 -22.27
C ALA A 21 18.79 38.44 -22.87
N ALA A 22 18.77 37.12 -22.81
CA ALA A 22 19.50 36.26 -23.75
C ALA A 22 18.49 35.21 -24.26
N ALA A 23 18.08 35.36 -25.51
CA ALA A 23 17.26 34.40 -26.21
C ALA A 23 18.08 33.13 -26.45
N ASN A 24 18.09 32.20 -25.49
CA ASN A 24 18.42 30.81 -25.76
C ASN A 24 17.13 30.12 -26.17
N ALA A 25 16.98 29.90 -27.48
CA ALA A 25 16.06 28.91 -28.00
C ALA A 25 16.51 27.54 -27.47
N VAL A 26 16.00 27.16 -26.30
CA VAL A 26 16.05 25.79 -25.82
C VAL A 26 15.09 25.03 -26.71
N ALA A 27 15.64 24.23 -27.62
CA ALA A 27 14.88 23.24 -28.36
C ALA A 27 14.09 22.42 -27.34
N ALA A 28 12.76 22.54 -27.39
CA ALA A 28 11.88 21.70 -26.61
C ALA A 28 12.24 20.24 -26.93
N GLU A 29 12.68 19.50 -25.93
CA GLU A 29 12.79 18.05 -26.01
C GLU A 29 11.44 17.51 -26.51
N PRO A 30 11.42 16.65 -27.54
CA PRO A 30 10.18 16.07 -28.01
C PRO A 30 9.54 15.35 -26.82
N ALA A 31 8.29 15.71 -26.53
CA ALA A 31 7.49 15.06 -25.49
C ALA A 31 7.61 13.54 -25.64
N SER A 32 8.10 12.88 -24.59
CA SER A 32 8.24 11.43 -24.55
C SER A 32 6.94 10.79 -25.00
N THR A 33 6.99 10.05 -26.10
CA THR A 33 5.87 9.24 -26.58
C THR A 33 5.36 8.40 -25.41
N PRO A 34 4.04 8.36 -25.14
CA PRO A 34 3.50 7.53 -24.07
C PRO A 34 4.04 6.11 -24.24
N ALA A 35 4.73 5.59 -23.22
CA ALA A 35 5.17 4.21 -23.22
C ALA A 35 3.95 3.31 -23.47
N ALA A 36 4.09 2.32 -24.35
CA ALA A 36 3.03 1.35 -24.57
C ALA A 36 2.63 0.72 -23.22
N PRO A 37 1.33 0.49 -22.98
CA PRO A 37 0.88 -0.08 -21.71
C PRO A 37 1.58 -1.43 -21.49
N THR A 38 2.22 -1.57 -20.34
CA THR A 38 2.87 -2.84 -19.96
C THR A 38 1.77 -3.87 -19.73
N VAL A 39 1.86 -4.99 -20.44
CA VAL A 39 0.90 -6.10 -20.32
C VAL A 39 1.48 -7.17 -19.41
N TYR A 40 0.67 -7.70 -18.49
CA TYR A 40 1.05 -8.74 -17.54
C TYR A 40 0.25 -10.04 -17.78
N PRO A 41 0.70 -10.93 -18.70
CA PRO A 41 -0.10 -12.08 -19.14
C PRO A 41 -0.42 -13.10 -18.04
N ALA A 42 0.43 -13.21 -17.00
CA ALA A 42 0.18 -14.10 -15.89
C ALA A 42 -0.97 -13.58 -15.01
N VAL A 43 -1.02 -12.27 -14.80
CA VAL A 43 -2.11 -11.58 -14.10
C VAL A 43 -3.41 -11.67 -14.89
N GLU A 44 -3.39 -11.50 -16.20
CA GLU A 44 -4.61 -11.62 -17.01
C GLU A 44 -5.22 -13.03 -16.97
N ARG A 45 -4.38 -14.08 -16.93
CA ARG A 45 -4.85 -15.46 -16.71
C ARG A 45 -5.48 -15.65 -15.34
N LEU A 46 -4.88 -15.07 -14.30
CA LEU A 46 -5.42 -15.08 -12.94
C LEU A 46 -6.80 -14.38 -12.88
N LEU A 47 -6.92 -13.22 -13.53
CA LEU A 47 -8.15 -12.45 -13.63
C LEU A 47 -9.24 -13.17 -14.45
N ALA A 48 -8.85 -13.95 -15.46
CA ALA A 48 -9.79 -14.76 -16.21
C ALA A 48 -10.46 -15.84 -15.34
N ASP A 49 -9.70 -16.54 -14.47
CA ASP A 49 -10.31 -17.48 -13.50
C ASP A 49 -11.25 -16.74 -12.54
N LEU A 50 -10.82 -15.61 -11.97
CA LEU A 50 -11.65 -14.80 -11.07
C LEU A 50 -12.97 -14.39 -11.73
N ARG A 51 -12.94 -13.95 -13.00
CA ARG A 51 -14.14 -13.54 -13.75
C ARG A 51 -15.17 -14.65 -13.86
N THR A 52 -14.75 -15.91 -13.96
CA THR A 52 -15.68 -17.05 -14.07
C THR A 52 -16.36 -17.44 -12.75
N ARG A 53 -15.85 -16.95 -11.61
CA ARG A 53 -16.26 -17.41 -10.27
C ARG A 53 -16.74 -16.30 -9.34
N SER A 54 -16.76 -15.06 -9.81
CA SER A 54 -17.19 -13.90 -9.04
C SER A 54 -18.32 -13.17 -9.76
N THR A 55 -19.05 -12.31 -9.03
CA THR A 55 -20.02 -11.43 -9.69
C THR A 55 -19.30 -10.37 -10.54
N PRO A 56 -19.97 -9.78 -11.54
CA PRO A 56 -19.35 -8.72 -12.35
C PRO A 56 -18.80 -7.55 -11.52
N GLY A 57 -19.49 -7.17 -10.44
CA GLY A 57 -19.04 -6.10 -9.53
C GLY A 57 -17.80 -6.49 -8.73
N GLN A 58 -17.74 -7.72 -8.23
CA GLN A 58 -16.58 -8.23 -7.50
C GLN A 58 -15.35 -8.36 -8.41
N TYR A 59 -15.53 -8.89 -9.62
CA TYR A 59 -14.49 -8.93 -10.63
C TYR A 59 -13.98 -7.52 -10.95
N ALA A 60 -14.89 -6.57 -11.22
CA ALA A 60 -14.52 -5.21 -11.57
C ALA A 60 -13.75 -4.49 -10.45
N ALA A 61 -14.10 -4.72 -9.17
CA ALA A 61 -13.40 -4.14 -8.04
C ALA A 61 -11.95 -4.64 -7.94
N VAL A 62 -11.72 -5.95 -8.06
CA VAL A 62 -10.37 -6.53 -7.96
C VAL A 62 -9.55 -6.27 -9.22
N ALA A 63 -10.09 -6.52 -10.40
CA ALA A 63 -9.39 -6.30 -11.67
C ALA A 63 -9.09 -4.81 -11.87
N GLY A 64 -10.06 -3.93 -11.57
CA GLY A 64 -9.87 -2.48 -11.66
C GLY A 64 -8.73 -1.98 -10.78
N ALA A 65 -8.64 -2.46 -9.53
CA ALA A 65 -7.53 -2.12 -8.65
C ALA A 65 -6.18 -2.57 -9.20
N ILE A 66 -6.08 -3.81 -9.69
CA ILE A 66 -4.84 -4.33 -10.27
C ILE A 66 -4.43 -3.52 -11.52
N HIS A 67 -5.39 -3.18 -12.37
CA HIS A 67 -5.13 -2.39 -13.58
C HIS A 67 -4.86 -0.90 -13.30
N ALA A 68 -5.33 -0.37 -12.17
CA ALA A 68 -5.09 1.00 -11.79
C ALA A 68 -3.63 1.27 -11.42
N SER A 69 -2.91 0.29 -10.86
CA SER A 69 -1.48 0.42 -10.50
C SER A 69 -0.60 -0.54 -11.31
N ALA A 70 0.26 0.02 -12.14
CA ALA A 70 1.24 -0.74 -12.90
C ALA A 70 2.27 -1.40 -11.96
N ALA A 71 2.61 -0.74 -10.85
CA ALA A 71 3.48 -1.29 -9.82
C ALA A 71 2.87 -2.53 -9.16
N LEU A 72 1.58 -2.48 -8.78
CA LEU A 72 0.86 -3.61 -8.22
C LEU A 72 0.76 -4.76 -9.23
N ALA A 73 0.37 -4.47 -10.48
CA ALA A 73 0.27 -5.48 -11.52
C ALA A 73 1.61 -6.20 -11.77
N GLY A 74 2.73 -5.46 -11.76
CA GLY A 74 4.07 -6.03 -11.85
C GLY A 74 4.40 -6.97 -10.67
N GLN A 75 4.10 -6.54 -9.44
CA GLN A 75 4.30 -7.37 -8.24
C GLN A 75 3.47 -8.65 -8.29
N LEU A 76 2.19 -8.57 -8.68
CA LEU A 76 1.35 -9.76 -8.80
C LEU A 76 1.85 -10.68 -9.91
N ASN A 77 2.37 -10.15 -11.01
CA ASN A 77 2.97 -10.96 -12.07
C ASN A 77 4.18 -11.73 -11.54
N GLU A 78 5.09 -11.09 -10.80
CA GLU A 78 6.23 -11.76 -10.14
C GLU A 78 5.76 -12.88 -9.20
N LEU A 79 4.70 -12.66 -8.42
CA LEU A 79 4.18 -13.67 -7.50
C LEU A 79 3.55 -14.85 -8.24
N VAL A 80 2.87 -14.61 -9.35
CA VAL A 80 2.31 -15.68 -10.19
C VAL A 80 3.43 -16.51 -10.82
N ASP A 81 4.46 -15.84 -11.37
CA ASP A 81 5.60 -16.52 -11.98
C ASP A 81 6.41 -17.33 -10.95
N ALA A 82 6.49 -16.83 -9.71
CA ALA A 82 7.11 -17.54 -8.58
C ALA A 82 6.22 -18.64 -7.96
N GLY A 83 4.96 -18.80 -8.42
CA GLY A 83 4.00 -19.75 -7.84
C GLY A 83 3.49 -19.38 -6.44
N LEU A 84 3.80 -18.16 -5.97
CA LEU A 84 3.35 -17.61 -4.68
C LEU A 84 1.93 -17.06 -4.73
N LEU A 85 1.40 -16.83 -5.94
CA LEU A 85 0.00 -16.50 -6.20
C LEU A 85 -0.51 -17.37 -7.36
N THR A 86 -1.43 -18.28 -7.08
CA THR A 86 -2.02 -19.15 -8.10
C THR A 86 -3.48 -18.82 -8.37
N ARG A 87 -4.17 -18.17 -7.40
CA ARG A 87 -5.59 -17.86 -7.51
C ARG A 87 -6.00 -16.71 -6.59
N ILE A 88 -6.92 -15.88 -7.09
CA ILE A 88 -7.72 -14.95 -6.28
C ILE A 88 -9.17 -15.43 -6.34
N ALA A 89 -9.79 -15.64 -5.19
CA ALA A 89 -11.18 -16.03 -5.07
C ALA A 89 -11.94 -14.98 -4.27
N VAL A 90 -13.16 -14.66 -4.71
CA VAL A 90 -14.14 -13.96 -3.88
C VAL A 90 -15.11 -15.01 -3.38
N ASP A 91 -14.98 -15.41 -2.12
CA ASP A 91 -15.72 -16.55 -1.57
C ASP A 91 -16.40 -16.17 -0.25
N SER A 92 -17.66 -16.58 -0.13
CA SER A 92 -18.46 -16.49 1.09
C SER A 92 -18.27 -17.69 2.01
N GLY A 93 -17.60 -18.74 1.55
CA GLY A 93 -17.40 -19.98 2.28
C GLY A 93 -16.34 -19.88 3.35
N GLU A 94 -16.53 -19.04 4.38
CA GLU A 94 -15.93 -19.18 5.73
C GLU A 94 -16.27 -18.07 6.77
N PRO A 95 -17.54 -17.73 7.04
CA PRO A 95 -17.91 -17.37 8.41
C PRO A 95 -17.60 -18.51 9.42
N ALA A 96 -17.27 -19.71 8.93
CA ALA A 96 -17.16 -20.96 9.69
C ALA A 96 -15.80 -21.28 10.34
N LEU A 97 -14.73 -20.50 10.14
CA LEU A 97 -13.48 -20.65 10.92
C LEU A 97 -13.39 -19.71 12.14
N GLY A 98 -14.47 -18.99 12.46
CA GLY A 98 -14.49 -18.08 13.63
C GLY A 98 -13.51 -16.91 13.50
N ARG A 99 -13.21 -16.47 12.27
CA ARG A 99 -12.21 -15.43 11.99
C ARG A 99 -12.86 -14.09 11.67
N THR A 100 -12.18 -13.01 12.06
CA THR A 100 -12.64 -11.62 11.94
C THR A 100 -12.11 -10.87 10.71
N SER A 101 -11.25 -11.50 9.90
CA SER A 101 -10.58 -10.85 8.76
C SER A 101 -11.35 -11.03 7.47
N GLY A 102 -11.46 -9.96 6.68
CA GLY A 102 -12.24 -9.93 5.44
C GLY A 102 -11.45 -10.37 4.19
N ALA A 103 -10.11 -10.29 4.23
CA ALA A 103 -9.21 -10.86 3.24
C ALA A 103 -8.21 -11.78 3.92
N LEU A 104 -7.93 -12.92 3.32
CA LEU A 104 -6.96 -13.89 3.85
C LEU A 104 -6.18 -14.58 2.75
N ARG A 105 -5.08 -15.19 3.16
CA ARG A 105 -4.27 -16.03 2.29
C ARG A 105 -4.23 -17.47 2.81
N ASN A 106 -4.42 -18.42 1.91
CA ASN A 106 -4.25 -19.86 2.16
C ASN A 106 -3.21 -20.41 1.15
N GLY A 107 -1.96 -20.52 1.58
CA GLY A 107 -0.85 -20.84 0.68
C GLY A 107 -0.74 -19.80 -0.45
N SER A 108 -0.80 -20.26 -1.70
CA SER A 108 -0.78 -19.37 -2.87
C SER A 108 -2.16 -18.91 -3.34
N VAL A 109 -3.22 -19.20 -2.60
CA VAL A 109 -4.59 -18.76 -2.90
C VAL A 109 -4.97 -17.59 -2.01
N TRP A 110 -5.43 -16.49 -2.61
CA TRP A 110 -5.96 -15.33 -1.92
C TRP A 110 -7.47 -15.41 -1.91
N ILE A 111 -8.07 -15.24 -0.73
CA ILE A 111 -9.51 -15.37 -0.53
C ILE A 111 -10.01 -14.04 0.04
N LEU A 112 -10.89 -13.38 -0.70
CA LEU A 112 -11.54 -12.14 -0.32
C LEU A 112 -13.01 -12.44 -0.04
N THR A 113 -13.53 -12.00 1.11
CA THR A 113 -14.98 -12.11 1.35
C THR A 113 -15.73 -11.08 0.51
N PRO A 114 -16.99 -11.35 0.10
CA PRO A 114 -17.81 -10.34 -0.56
C PRO A 114 -17.93 -9.03 0.24
N ALA A 115 -18.14 -9.13 1.56
CA ALA A 115 -18.24 -7.98 2.44
C ALA A 115 -16.93 -7.16 2.48
N PHE A 116 -15.76 -7.82 2.42
CA PHE A 116 -14.48 -7.13 2.31
C PHE A 116 -14.40 -6.34 1.01
N VAL A 117 -14.70 -6.96 -0.13
CA VAL A 117 -14.66 -6.32 -1.45
C VAL A 117 -15.57 -5.08 -1.47
N ASP A 118 -16.81 -5.21 -0.99
CA ASP A 118 -17.76 -4.09 -0.89
C ASP A 118 -17.25 -2.97 0.03
N SER A 119 -16.49 -3.34 1.06
CA SER A 119 -15.94 -2.38 2.02
C SER A 119 -14.73 -1.60 1.51
N GLN A 120 -14.13 -2.01 0.38
CA GLN A 120 -12.97 -1.34 -0.22
C GLN A 120 -13.34 -0.21 -1.19
N ALA A 121 -14.61 -0.09 -1.59
CA ALA A 121 -15.08 1.00 -2.44
C ALA A 121 -14.57 2.36 -1.90
N PRO A 122 -14.12 3.29 -2.78
CA PRO A 122 -13.64 4.60 -2.35
C PRO A 122 -14.65 5.30 -1.45
N ARG A 123 -14.19 5.82 -0.30
CA ARG A 123 -15.02 6.48 0.70
C ARG A 123 -14.42 7.81 1.08
N ARG A 124 -15.27 8.83 1.22
CA ARG A 124 -14.90 10.10 1.86
C ARG A 124 -15.09 9.95 3.37
N LEU A 125 -13.97 9.91 4.08
CA LEU A 125 -13.89 9.88 5.54
C LEU A 125 -13.58 11.26 6.12
N SER A 126 -12.95 12.13 5.33
CA SER A 126 -12.75 13.54 5.63
C SER A 126 -13.88 14.38 5.01
N HIS A 127 -14.37 15.37 5.76
CA HIS A 127 -15.40 16.30 5.29
C HIS A 127 -14.83 17.46 4.47
N VAL A 128 -13.51 17.66 4.47
CA VAL A 128 -12.85 18.70 3.67
C VAL A 128 -12.64 18.17 2.26
N VAL A 129 -13.18 18.89 1.27
CA VAL A 129 -13.12 18.55 -0.14
C VAL A 129 -12.58 19.74 -0.93
N HIS A 130 -11.62 19.48 -1.80
CA HIS A 130 -11.09 20.44 -2.75
C HIS A 130 -11.31 19.95 -4.18
N ASP A 131 -11.34 20.90 -5.12
CA ASP A 131 -11.38 20.56 -6.54
C ASP A 131 -10.10 19.81 -6.94
N GLY A 132 -10.27 18.71 -7.68
CA GLY A 132 -9.15 17.84 -8.07
C GLY A 132 -8.70 16.85 -7.00
N ASP A 133 -9.43 16.72 -5.88
CA ASP A 133 -9.20 15.66 -4.89
C ASP A 133 -9.31 14.26 -5.54
N ILE A 134 -8.29 13.44 -5.31
CA ILE A 134 -8.28 12.03 -5.67
C ILE A 134 -8.62 11.22 -4.43
N LEU A 135 -9.55 10.26 -4.54
CA LEU A 135 -9.81 9.32 -3.46
C LEU A 135 -8.84 8.16 -3.55
N PRO A 136 -8.35 7.63 -2.42
CA PRO A 136 -7.48 6.47 -2.44
C PRO A 136 -8.29 5.23 -2.84
N ASP A 137 -7.66 4.36 -3.64
CA ASP A 137 -8.18 3.03 -3.90
C ASP A 137 -7.75 2.08 -2.77
N ASN A 138 -8.70 1.72 -1.89
CA ASN A 138 -8.40 0.85 -0.76
C ASN A 138 -8.14 -0.61 -1.17
N MET A 139 -8.67 -1.04 -2.33
CA MET A 139 -8.39 -2.37 -2.86
C MET A 139 -6.96 -2.44 -3.38
N VAL A 140 -6.46 -1.38 -4.04
CA VAL A 140 -5.03 -1.27 -4.42
C VAL A 140 -4.14 -1.41 -3.18
N PHE A 141 -4.45 -0.65 -2.11
CA PHE A 141 -3.71 -0.76 -0.86
C PHE A 141 -3.69 -2.19 -0.31
N ALA A 142 -4.87 -2.83 -0.23
CA ALA A 142 -5.01 -4.16 0.34
C ALA A 142 -4.25 -5.22 -0.46
N LEU A 143 -4.33 -5.16 -1.80
CA LEU A 143 -3.64 -6.09 -2.68
C LEU A 143 -2.11 -5.88 -2.65
N GLY A 144 -1.64 -4.62 -2.60
CA GLY A 144 -0.21 -4.31 -2.42
C GLY A 144 0.35 -4.81 -1.10
N TYR A 145 -0.43 -4.64 -0.01
CA TYR A 145 -0.10 -5.22 1.29
C TYR A 145 0.02 -6.75 1.24
N MET A 146 -0.96 -7.42 0.61
CA MET A 146 -0.93 -8.88 0.45
C MET A 146 0.23 -9.34 -0.44
N ALA A 147 0.55 -8.59 -1.49
CA ALA A 147 1.66 -8.89 -2.39
C ALA A 147 3.00 -8.84 -1.65
N TRP A 148 3.23 -7.79 -0.87
CA TRP A 148 4.40 -7.67 -0.01
C TRP A 148 4.54 -8.86 0.94
N ARG A 149 3.44 -9.23 1.61
CA ARG A 149 3.44 -10.34 2.56
C ARG A 149 3.76 -11.67 1.88
N ALA A 150 3.16 -11.94 0.71
CA ALA A 150 3.44 -13.15 -0.06
C ALA A 150 4.91 -13.27 -0.47
N LYS A 151 5.54 -12.14 -0.86
CA LYS A 151 6.96 -12.10 -1.25
C LYS A 151 7.91 -12.44 -0.09
N HIS A 152 7.52 -12.14 1.15
CA HIS A 152 8.36 -12.30 2.34
C HIS A 152 8.04 -13.56 3.17
N ASP A 153 7.17 -14.46 2.69
CA ASP A 153 6.85 -15.69 3.41
C ASP A 153 8.03 -16.64 3.56
N THR A 154 8.90 -16.69 2.55
CA THR A 154 10.08 -17.55 2.62
C THR A 154 11.00 -17.10 3.75
N ASP A 155 11.12 -15.79 3.97
CA ASP A 155 11.88 -15.22 5.07
C ASP A 155 11.20 -15.51 6.42
N LEU A 156 9.87 -15.39 6.50
CA LEU A 156 9.09 -15.82 7.65
C LEU A 156 9.29 -17.30 7.98
N GLY A 157 9.26 -18.17 6.98
CA GLY A 157 9.44 -19.61 7.13
C GLY A 157 10.82 -19.97 7.63
N ARG A 158 11.87 -19.32 7.09
CA ARG A 158 13.25 -19.49 7.52
C ARG A 158 13.45 -19.05 8.97
N GLU A 159 12.95 -17.87 9.34
CA GLU A 159 13.07 -17.36 10.71
C GLU A 159 12.21 -18.18 11.69
N ALA A 160 11.03 -18.64 11.27
CA ALA A 160 10.22 -19.57 12.07
C ALA A 160 10.97 -20.87 12.37
N ALA A 161 11.66 -21.44 11.38
CA ALA A 161 12.49 -22.63 11.58
C ALA A 161 13.66 -22.34 12.53
N ALA A 162 14.34 -21.20 12.36
CA ALA A 162 15.43 -20.77 13.24
C ALA A 162 14.96 -20.56 14.69
N LEU A 163 13.81 -19.92 14.91
CA LEU A 163 13.20 -19.73 16.22
C LEU A 163 12.78 -21.06 16.87
N ARG A 164 12.29 -22.03 16.09
CA ARG A 164 11.99 -23.38 16.62
C ARG A 164 13.27 -24.05 17.11
N ALA A 165 14.35 -23.97 16.33
CA ALA A 165 15.64 -24.57 16.64
C ALA A 165 16.44 -23.84 17.74
N SER A 166 16.09 -22.59 18.09
CA SER A 166 16.83 -21.82 19.09
C SER A 166 16.63 -22.36 20.52
N GLY A 167 17.63 -22.16 21.38
CA GLY A 167 17.56 -22.44 22.82
C GLY A 167 16.81 -21.38 23.63
N ASP A 168 16.15 -20.42 22.96
CA ASP A 168 15.44 -19.31 23.60
C ASP A 168 14.25 -19.81 24.43
N SER A 169 13.87 -19.03 25.46
CA SER A 169 12.65 -19.31 26.22
C SER A 169 11.39 -19.17 25.34
N PRO A 170 10.26 -19.81 25.68
CA PRO A 170 9.01 -19.66 24.92
C PRO A 170 8.57 -18.20 24.76
N ASP A 171 8.74 -17.38 25.80
CA ASP A 171 8.38 -15.95 25.76
C ASP A 171 9.28 -15.16 24.82
N GLU A 172 10.59 -15.47 24.79
CA GLU A 172 11.54 -14.85 23.89
C GLU A 172 11.24 -15.21 22.43
N LYS A 173 10.93 -16.48 22.16
CA LYS A 173 10.50 -16.93 20.82
C LYS A 173 9.24 -16.20 20.38
N LYS A 174 8.25 -16.05 21.27
CA LYS A 174 7.01 -15.32 21.00
C LYS A 174 7.28 -13.85 20.71
N ARG A 175 8.15 -13.20 21.49
CA ARG A 175 8.54 -11.79 21.29
C ARG A 175 9.17 -11.58 19.92
N ARG A 176 10.18 -12.40 19.57
CA ARG A 176 10.87 -12.34 18.27
C ARG A 176 9.91 -12.61 17.11
N TRP A 177 9.01 -13.57 17.25
CA TRP A 177 8.00 -13.87 16.24
C TRP A 177 7.05 -12.69 15.98
N ILE A 178 6.56 -12.04 17.05
CA ILE A 178 5.70 -10.86 16.94
C ILE A 178 6.46 -9.71 16.29
N GLU A 179 7.70 -9.46 16.71
CA GLU A 179 8.52 -8.40 16.16
C GLU A 179 8.78 -8.58 14.66
N LEU A 180 9.18 -9.79 14.24
CA LEU A 180 9.38 -10.12 12.83
C LEU A 180 8.11 -9.87 12.00
N ASN A 181 6.97 -10.41 12.44
CA ASN A 181 5.70 -10.22 11.73
C ASN A 181 5.33 -8.75 11.63
N THR A 182 5.52 -7.98 12.72
CA THR A 182 5.21 -6.55 12.75
C THR A 182 6.09 -5.75 11.78
N ARG A 183 7.38 -6.09 11.66
CA ARG A 183 8.29 -5.44 10.69
C ARG A 183 7.91 -5.74 9.25
N ILE A 184 7.50 -6.98 8.96
CA ILE A 184 7.05 -7.34 7.63
C ILE A 184 5.70 -6.67 7.31
N ASP A 185 4.78 -6.59 8.27
CA ASP A 185 3.53 -5.84 8.13
C ASP A 185 3.79 -4.36 7.88
N ALA A 186 4.77 -3.75 8.56
CA ALA A 186 5.19 -2.38 8.28
C ALA A 186 5.62 -2.20 6.82
N GLY A 187 6.42 -3.12 6.28
CA GLY A 187 6.76 -3.11 4.85
C GLY A 187 5.52 -3.24 3.95
N GLY A 188 4.53 -4.04 4.34
CA GLY A 188 3.27 -4.17 3.61
C GLY A 188 2.45 -2.88 3.59
N PHE A 189 2.44 -2.12 4.68
CA PHE A 189 1.79 -0.81 4.72
C PHE A 189 2.49 0.21 3.82
N ILE A 190 3.83 0.19 3.76
CA ILE A 190 4.61 1.02 2.83
C ILE A 190 4.29 0.65 1.39
N GLN A 191 4.28 -0.65 1.08
CA GLN A 191 3.94 -1.15 -0.26
C GLN A 191 2.52 -0.74 -0.68
N GLY A 192 1.51 -1.04 0.14
CA GLY A 192 0.13 -0.70 -0.15
C GLY A 192 -0.09 0.81 -0.34
N TRP A 193 0.60 1.66 0.42
CA TRP A 193 0.56 3.10 0.21
C TRP A 193 1.20 3.51 -1.12
N ASN A 194 2.41 3.01 -1.41
CA ASN A 194 3.13 3.35 -2.62
C ASN A 194 2.37 2.91 -3.88
N ASP A 195 1.72 1.74 -3.86
CA ASP A 195 0.85 1.28 -4.95
C ASP A 195 -0.40 2.15 -5.11
N THR A 196 -0.95 2.66 -4.00
CA THR A 196 -2.08 3.61 -4.02
C THR A 196 -1.68 4.95 -4.64
N VAL A 197 -0.46 5.42 -4.39
CA VAL A 197 0.10 6.64 -5.01
C VAL A 197 0.36 6.43 -6.50
N ASP A 198 0.83 5.24 -6.90
CA ASP A 198 0.97 4.85 -8.31
C ASP A 198 -0.40 4.85 -9.02
N ALA A 199 -1.42 4.24 -8.42
CA ALA A 199 -2.78 4.26 -8.96
C ALA A 199 -3.36 5.67 -9.09
N ALA A 200 -3.15 6.53 -8.09
CA ALA A 200 -3.59 7.91 -8.14
C ALA A 200 -2.86 8.73 -9.22
N THR A 201 -1.58 8.45 -9.45
CA THR A 201 -0.79 9.06 -10.53
C THR A 201 -1.38 8.67 -11.90
N ALA A 202 -1.76 7.41 -12.09
CA ALA A 202 -2.44 6.96 -13.30
C ALA A 202 -3.80 7.64 -13.47
N GLN A 203 -4.60 7.75 -12.40
CA GLN A 203 -5.88 8.47 -12.41
C GLN A 203 -5.71 9.96 -12.72
N HIS A 204 -4.57 10.55 -12.35
CA HIS A 204 -4.19 11.93 -12.62
C HIS A 204 -3.55 12.11 -14.01
N GLY A 205 -3.93 11.29 -14.99
CA GLY A 205 -3.42 11.37 -16.36
C GLY A 205 -1.92 11.10 -16.47
N GLY A 206 -1.36 10.32 -15.54
CA GLY A 206 0.08 10.04 -15.44
C GLY A 206 0.90 11.18 -14.85
N GLN A 207 0.29 12.29 -14.45
CA GLN A 207 1.00 13.40 -13.81
C GLN A 207 1.25 13.08 -12.33
N PRO A 208 2.46 13.35 -11.81
CA PRO A 208 2.77 13.13 -10.40
C PRO A 208 1.72 13.77 -9.49
N VAL A 209 1.18 12.99 -8.55
CA VAL A 209 0.33 13.56 -7.51
C VAL A 209 1.18 14.44 -6.59
N GLY A 210 0.66 15.60 -6.22
CA GLY A 210 1.30 16.53 -5.29
C GLY A 210 0.86 16.30 -3.85
N ILE A 211 1.57 16.93 -2.91
CA ILE A 211 1.24 16.89 -1.46
C ILE A 211 -0.22 17.32 -1.20
N ALA A 212 -0.71 18.31 -1.95
CA ALA A 212 -2.08 18.80 -1.83
C ALA A 212 -3.14 17.73 -2.12
N GLN A 213 -2.84 16.74 -2.97
CA GLN A 213 -3.74 15.62 -3.29
C GLN A 213 -3.50 14.43 -2.35
N VAL A 214 -2.24 14.20 -1.99
CA VAL A 214 -1.82 13.06 -1.17
C VAL A 214 -2.29 13.16 0.28
N VAL A 215 -2.35 14.37 0.84
CA VAL A 215 -2.89 14.57 2.20
C VAL A 215 -4.38 14.17 2.28
N PRO A 216 -5.29 14.68 1.41
CA PRO A 216 -6.66 14.19 1.32
C PRO A 216 -6.75 12.69 1.05
N MET A 217 -5.90 12.13 0.20
CA MET A 217 -5.86 10.69 -0.03
C MET A 217 -5.58 9.92 1.26
N LEU A 218 -4.52 10.28 2.00
CA LEU A 218 -4.18 9.66 3.27
C LEU A 218 -5.33 9.78 4.28
N MET A 219 -6.00 10.94 4.34
CA MET A 219 -7.11 11.16 5.26
C MET A 219 -8.37 10.35 4.92
N ASN A 220 -8.54 9.96 3.65
CA ASN A 220 -9.66 9.16 3.18
C ASN A 220 -9.33 7.65 3.08
N LEU A 221 -8.08 7.26 3.30
CA LEU A 221 -7.66 5.86 3.25
C LEU A 221 -8.25 5.10 4.45
N ARG A 222 -8.80 3.91 4.17
CA ARG A 222 -9.32 2.97 5.18
C ARG A 222 -8.23 2.62 6.21
N TYR A 223 -7.02 2.37 5.73
CA TYR A 223 -5.86 1.92 6.48
C TYR A 223 -4.96 3.05 7.02
N ARG A 224 -5.46 4.30 7.08
CA ARG A 224 -4.64 5.48 7.41
C ARG A 224 -4.06 5.53 8.83
N GLY A 225 -4.70 4.87 9.80
CA GLY A 225 -4.39 5.04 11.22
C GLY A 225 -2.91 4.80 11.56
N PRO A 226 -2.35 3.62 11.24
CA PRO A 226 -0.93 3.34 11.45
C PRO A 226 0.01 4.29 10.69
N LEU A 227 -0.33 4.66 9.46
CA LEU A 227 0.47 5.57 8.64
C LEU A 227 0.56 6.97 9.27
N ILE A 228 -0.58 7.55 9.68
CA ILE A 228 -0.63 8.85 10.35
C ILE A 228 0.18 8.82 11.64
N LYS A 229 0.02 7.76 12.44
CA LYS A 229 0.76 7.58 13.70
C LYS A 229 2.27 7.47 13.46
N ALA A 230 2.70 6.78 12.39
CA ALA A 230 4.11 6.64 12.03
C ALA A 230 4.72 7.96 11.50
N ILE A 231 3.96 8.73 10.70
CA ILE A 231 4.37 10.06 10.23
C ILE A 231 4.60 11.02 11.41
N GLN A 232 3.80 10.89 12.46
CA GLN A 232 3.88 11.70 13.68
C GLN A 232 4.85 11.15 14.74
N ALA A 233 5.50 10.00 14.48
CA ALA A 233 6.39 9.35 15.43
C ALA A 233 7.75 10.06 15.55
N THR A 234 8.57 9.61 16.52
CA THR A 234 9.96 10.04 16.66
C THR A 234 10.86 8.81 16.79
N PRO A 235 11.77 8.55 15.82
CA PRO A 235 11.89 9.24 14.53
C PRO A 235 10.64 9.01 13.63
N PRO A 236 10.30 9.96 12.75
CA PRO A 236 9.12 9.85 11.89
C PRO A 236 9.35 8.90 10.72
N LEU A 237 8.26 8.34 10.20
CA LEU A 237 8.23 7.70 8.89
C LEU A 237 8.74 8.67 7.82
N ARG A 238 9.72 8.23 7.01
CA ARG A 238 10.35 9.09 6.00
C ARG A 238 9.51 9.12 4.74
N VAL A 239 9.19 10.34 4.30
CA VAL A 239 8.43 10.61 3.08
C VAL A 239 9.40 11.03 1.97
N THR A 240 9.30 10.36 0.82
CA THR A 240 10.08 10.66 -0.39
C THR A 240 9.13 11.19 -1.44
N ALA A 241 9.05 12.51 -1.58
CA ALA A 241 7.97 13.19 -2.31
C ALA A 241 6.58 12.81 -1.78
N THR A 242 5.92 11.81 -2.37
CA THR A 242 4.56 11.38 -2.01
C THR A 242 4.48 9.92 -1.58
N THR A 243 5.58 9.18 -1.72
CA THR A 243 5.72 7.77 -1.30
C THR A 243 6.52 7.66 0.00
N PHE A 244 6.54 6.45 0.57
CA PHE A 244 7.37 6.14 1.73
C PHE A 244 8.60 5.32 1.33
N SER A 245 9.71 5.59 1.99
CA SER A 245 10.97 4.87 1.79
C SER A 245 10.92 3.47 2.40
N PHE A 246 11.54 2.48 1.74
CA PHE A 246 11.74 1.12 2.29
C PHE A 246 13.02 0.98 3.13
N ASP A 247 13.45 2.04 3.81
CA ASP A 247 14.63 1.99 4.68
C ASP A 247 14.30 1.47 6.09
N THR A 248 15.33 1.04 6.82
CA THR A 248 15.18 0.49 8.17
C THR A 248 14.46 1.46 9.11
N ALA A 249 14.74 2.75 9.00
CA ALA A 249 14.12 3.77 9.85
C ALA A 249 12.60 3.88 9.61
N SER A 250 12.17 3.81 8.35
CA SER A 250 10.75 3.86 7.97
C SER A 250 10.01 2.60 8.42
N ILE A 251 10.63 1.43 8.24
CA ILE A 251 10.09 0.16 8.75
C ILE A 251 9.96 0.20 10.27
N ASP A 252 10.96 0.71 10.99
CA ASP A 252 10.96 0.77 12.46
C ASP A 252 9.88 1.73 12.99
N ALA A 253 9.76 2.93 12.42
CA ALA A 253 8.75 3.92 12.81
C ALA A 253 7.33 3.35 12.66
N LEU A 254 7.08 2.64 11.56
CA LEU A 254 5.78 2.06 11.27
C LEU A 254 5.51 0.77 12.06
N ALA A 255 6.53 -0.07 12.28
CA ALA A 255 6.43 -1.21 13.17
C ALA A 255 6.07 -0.78 14.60
N LEU A 256 6.65 0.33 15.08
CA LEU A 256 6.29 0.91 16.38
C LEU A 256 4.84 1.42 16.39
N ALA A 257 4.39 2.07 15.32
CA ALA A 257 3.01 2.53 15.21
C ALA A 257 2.02 1.36 15.30
N LEU A 258 2.30 0.27 14.58
CA LEU A 258 1.48 -0.94 14.50
C LEU A 258 1.31 -1.66 15.85
N LYS A 259 2.35 -1.69 16.71
CA LYS A 259 2.26 -2.31 18.05
C LYS A 259 1.15 -1.74 18.94
N GLY A 260 0.69 -0.51 18.65
CA GLY A 260 -0.43 0.12 19.34
C GLY A 260 -1.60 0.47 18.42
N SER A 261 -1.79 -0.27 17.33
CA SER A 261 -2.91 -0.13 16.40
C SER A 261 -3.81 -1.35 16.47
N GLY A 262 -5.10 -1.18 16.13
CA GLY A 262 -6.03 -2.30 16.00
C GLY A 262 -5.63 -3.24 14.85
N VAL A 263 -6.08 -4.49 14.93
CA VAL A 263 -5.89 -5.52 13.90
C VAL A 263 -6.55 -5.04 12.59
N ILE A 264 -5.83 -5.11 11.48
CA ILE A 264 -6.41 -4.86 10.15
C ILE A 264 -7.23 -6.07 9.69
N ASP A 265 -8.23 -5.84 8.85
CA ASP A 265 -9.11 -6.87 8.30
C ASP A 265 -8.46 -7.70 7.16
N ILE A 266 -7.13 -7.76 7.15
CA ILE A 266 -6.32 -8.55 6.22
C ILE A 266 -5.49 -9.54 7.05
N GLU A 267 -5.68 -10.83 6.84
CA GLU A 267 -4.90 -11.90 7.45
C GLU A 267 -3.89 -12.46 6.43
N PRO A 268 -2.66 -11.91 6.41
CA PRO A 268 -1.72 -12.20 5.32
C PRO A 268 -1.05 -13.58 5.41
N PHE A 269 -1.20 -14.27 6.54
CA PHE A 269 -0.60 -15.57 6.78
C PHE A 269 -1.56 -16.44 7.59
N ASN A 270 -2.13 -17.46 6.95
CA ASN A 270 -2.53 -18.64 7.70
C ASN A 270 -1.26 -19.44 7.99
N ALA A 271 -0.74 -19.29 9.20
CA ALA A 271 -0.10 -20.44 9.81
C ALA A 271 -1.20 -21.51 9.83
N ALA A 272 -1.14 -22.50 8.95
CA ALA A 272 -1.70 -23.79 9.33
C ALA A 272 -1.09 -24.07 10.71
N ARG A 273 -1.95 -24.01 11.73
CA ARG A 273 -1.58 -24.14 13.14
C ARG A 273 -0.78 -25.42 13.36
#